data_AF-D8MIC2-F1
#
_entry.id   AF-D8MIC2-F1
#
_cell.length_a   1.000
_cell.length_b   1.000
_cell.length_c   1.000
_cell.angle_alpha   90.00
_cell.angle_beta   90.00
_cell.angle_gamma   90.00
#
_symmetry.space_group_name_H-M   'P 1'
#
loop_
_entity.id
_entity.type
_entity.pdbx_description
1 polymer ?
#
loop_
_entity_poly.entity_id
_entity_poly.type
_entity_poly.pdbx_seq_one_letter_code
_entity_poly.pdbx_strand_id
1 'polypeptide(L)'
;GGTAAFVDAEHALDPVYAEKLGVQMEDLLVSQPDTGEQALEITDMLVRSGAVDVVIVDSVAALTPKAEIEGEMGDSHVGLQARLMSQALRKLTGNIKRSNCLV
;
A
#
# COMPACT_ATOMS: atom_id res chain seq x y z
N GLY A 1 -2.28 -14.97 16.75
CA GLY A 1 -3.11 -14.43 15.65
C GLY A 1 -2.85 -12.96 15.55
N GLY A 2 -2.91 -12.40 14.35
CA GLY A 2 -2.72 -10.98 14.08
C GLY A 2 -3.53 -10.55 12.86
N THR A 3 -3.76 -9.25 12.72
CA THR A 3 -4.56 -8.65 11.65
C THR A 3 -3.65 -8.31 10.48
N ALA A 4 -4.05 -8.69 9.26
CA ALA A 4 -3.36 -8.35 8.03
C ALA A 4 -4.15 -7.35 7.20
N ALA A 5 -3.45 -6.48 6.49
CA ALA A 5 -4.02 -5.62 5.46
C ALA A 5 -3.24 -5.76 4.15
N PHE A 6 -3.94 -5.61 3.04
CA PHE A 6 -3.41 -5.74 1.69
C PHE A 6 -3.84 -4.52 0.86
N VAL A 7 -2.86 -3.73 0.45
CA VAL A 7 -3.03 -2.60 -0.45
C VAL A 7 -2.73 -3.10 -1.86
N ASP A 8 -3.78 -3.50 -2.58
CA ASP A 8 -3.74 -4.04 -3.94
C ASP A 8 -3.74 -2.88 -4.94
N ALA A 9 -2.58 -2.26 -5.14
CA ALA A 9 -2.36 -1.27 -6.19
C ALA A 9 -2.31 -1.90 -7.60
N GLU A 10 -2.01 -3.19 -7.74
CA GLU A 10 -2.02 -3.90 -9.04
C GLU A 10 -3.42 -4.33 -9.49
N HIS A 11 -4.41 -4.31 -8.58
CA HIS A 11 -5.79 -4.75 -8.83
C HIS A 11 -5.81 -6.22 -9.30
N ALA A 12 -4.90 -7.03 -8.78
CA ALA A 12 -4.59 -8.37 -9.28
C ALA A 12 -4.82 -9.49 -8.24
N LEU A 13 -5.31 -9.15 -7.04
CA LEU A 13 -5.57 -10.15 -5.99
C LEU A 13 -6.72 -11.11 -6.39
N ASP A 14 -6.41 -12.40 -6.49
CA ASP A 14 -7.42 -13.46 -6.64
C ASP A 14 -7.82 -14.02 -5.25
N PRO A 15 -9.04 -13.70 -4.75
CA PRO A 15 -9.49 -14.15 -3.45
C PRO A 15 -9.62 -15.69 -3.36
N VAL A 16 -10.03 -16.35 -4.44
CA VAL A 16 -10.20 -17.81 -4.48
C VAL A 16 -8.84 -18.49 -4.40
N TYR A 17 -7.82 -17.93 -5.04
CA TYR A 17 -6.47 -18.44 -4.93
C TYR A 17 -5.88 -18.20 -3.54
N ALA A 18 -6.08 -17.01 -2.95
CA ALA A 18 -5.63 -16.69 -1.60
C ALA A 18 -6.23 -17.62 -0.53
N GLU A 19 -7.52 -17.93 -0.61
CA GLU A 19 -8.18 -18.91 0.27
C GLU A 19 -7.54 -20.30 0.16
N LYS A 20 -7.20 -20.75 -1.05
CA LYS A 20 -6.52 -22.04 -1.27
C LYS A 20 -5.12 -22.08 -0.63
N LEU A 21 -4.48 -20.93 -0.48
CA LEU A 21 -3.19 -20.78 0.22
C LEU A 21 -3.36 -20.65 1.75
N GLY A 22 -4.60 -20.66 2.27
CA GLY A 22 -4.89 -20.58 3.69
C GLY A 22 -5.04 -19.16 4.23
N VAL A 23 -5.21 -18.16 3.35
CA VAL A 23 -5.54 -16.79 3.77
C VAL A 23 -7.00 -16.75 4.23
N GLN A 24 -7.24 -16.13 5.39
CA GLN A 24 -8.59 -15.88 5.91
C GLN A 24 -9.16 -14.61 5.26
N MET A 25 -9.80 -14.75 4.11
CA MET A 25 -10.25 -13.60 3.30
C MET A 25 -11.30 -12.72 3.98
N GLU A 26 -12.12 -13.29 4.88
CA GLU A 26 -13.11 -12.52 5.65
C GLU A 26 -12.47 -11.55 6.66
N ASP A 27 -11.27 -11.88 7.14
CA ASP A 27 -10.52 -11.10 8.13
C ASP A 27 -9.44 -10.21 7.50
N LEU A 28 -9.17 -10.36 6.20
CA LEU A 28 -8.16 -9.59 5.48
C LEU A 28 -8.71 -8.22 5.08
N LEU A 29 -8.10 -7.15 5.59
CA LEU A 29 -8.42 -5.79 5.13
C LEU A 29 -7.84 -5.57 3.74
N VAL A 30 -8.68 -5.38 2.71
CA VAL A 30 -8.23 -5.12 1.34
C VAL A 30 -8.56 -3.68 0.96
N SER A 31 -7.60 -3.00 0.31
CA SER A 31 -7.81 -1.68 -0.28
C SER A 31 -7.23 -1.62 -1.69
N GLN A 32 -8.00 -1.06 -2.62
CA GLN A 32 -7.60 -0.83 -4.01
C GLN A 32 -7.51 0.69 -4.24
N PRO A 33 -6.31 1.28 -4.13
CA PRO A 33 -6.11 2.70 -4.31
C PRO A 33 -6.12 3.08 -5.80
N ASP A 34 -6.51 4.32 -6.06
CA ASP A 34 -6.46 4.98 -7.36
C ASP A 34 -5.10 5.62 -7.65
N THR A 35 -4.35 6.05 -6.61
CA THR A 35 -3.03 6.68 -6.77
C THR A 35 -2.00 6.19 -5.76
N GLY A 36 -0.71 6.35 -6.08
CA GLY A 36 0.39 6.03 -5.18
C GLY A 36 0.36 6.81 -3.87
N GLU A 37 -0.05 8.08 -3.89
CA GLU A 37 -0.24 8.88 -2.67
C GLU A 37 -1.32 8.27 -1.78
N GLN A 38 -2.47 7.94 -2.36
CA GLN A 38 -3.59 7.35 -1.62
C GLN A 38 -3.19 6.00 -1.00
N ALA A 39 -2.50 5.14 -1.76
CA ALA A 39 -1.99 3.87 -1.28
C ALA A 39 -1.10 4.04 -0.03
N LEU A 40 -0.14 4.97 -0.09
CA LEU A 40 0.80 5.22 1.01
C LEU A 40 0.14 5.92 2.21
N GLU A 41 -0.89 6.74 1.98
CA GLU A 41 -1.71 7.32 3.05
C GLU A 41 -2.55 6.26 3.76
N ILE A 42 -3.15 5.32 3.01
CA ILE A 42 -3.87 4.18 3.59
C ILE A 42 -2.92 3.32 4.42
N THR A 43 -1.73 3.00 3.89
CA THR A 43 -0.70 2.28 4.67
C THR A 43 -0.36 3.02 5.96
N ASP A 44 -0.13 4.34 5.91
CA ASP A 44 0.19 5.12 7.11
C ASP A 44 -0.96 5.15 8.11
N MET A 45 -2.20 5.28 7.65
CA MET A 45 -3.40 5.23 8.50
C MET A 45 -3.54 3.88 9.21
N LEU A 46 -3.37 2.78 8.49
CA LEU A 46 -3.45 1.42 9.03
C LEU A 46 -2.37 1.19 10.08
N VAL A 47 -1.12 1.55 9.77
CA VAL A 47 0.00 1.46 10.71
C VAL A 47 -0.24 2.32 11.96
N ARG A 48 -0.72 3.57 11.79
CA ARG A 48 -0.97 4.48 12.92
C ARG A 48 -2.15 4.06 13.79
N SER A 49 -3.08 3.28 13.27
CA SER A 49 -4.21 2.75 14.05
C SER A 49 -3.74 1.78 15.15
N GLY A 50 -2.60 1.11 14.95
CA GLY A 50 -2.13 0.05 15.85
C GLY A 50 -2.99 -1.22 15.84
N ALA A 51 -3.98 -1.31 14.94
CA ALA A 51 -4.89 -2.45 14.84
C ALA A 51 -4.42 -3.53 13.85
N VAL A 52 -3.37 -3.24 13.07
CA VAL A 52 -2.83 -4.11 12.03
C VAL A 52 -1.40 -4.52 12.37
N ASP A 53 -1.14 -5.83 12.34
CA ASP A 53 0.17 -6.40 12.62
C ASP A 53 1.04 -6.50 11.36
N VAL A 54 0.43 -6.67 10.17
CA VAL A 54 1.12 -6.75 8.88
C VAL A 54 0.35 -5.99 7.81
N VAL A 55 1.01 -5.10 7.05
CA VAL A 55 0.47 -4.48 5.84
C VAL A 55 1.31 -4.89 4.65
N ILE A 56 0.69 -5.37 3.58
CA ILE A 56 1.34 -5.67 2.31
C ILE A 56 0.94 -4.60 1.30
N VAL A 57 1.91 -4.09 0.52
CA VAL A 57 1.65 -3.19 -0.62
C VAL A 57 2.02 -3.90 -1.90
N ASP A 58 1.02 -4.23 -2.71
CA ASP A 58 1.18 -4.94 -3.97
C ASP A 58 0.68 -4.08 -5.14
N SER A 59 1.54 -3.36 -5.86
CA SER A 59 3.00 -3.35 -5.77
C SER A 59 3.56 -1.94 -5.80
N VAL A 60 4.83 -1.79 -5.41
CA VAL A 60 5.54 -0.51 -5.48
C VAL A 60 5.57 0.05 -6.91
N ALA A 61 5.67 -0.81 -7.92
CA ALA A 61 5.69 -0.38 -9.32
C ALA A 61 4.37 0.27 -9.73
N ALA A 62 3.24 -0.24 -9.19
CA ALA A 62 1.90 0.29 -9.42
C ALA A 62 1.55 1.54 -8.59
N LEU A 63 2.46 2.03 -7.75
CA LEU A 63 2.29 3.29 -7.02
C LEU A 63 2.51 4.50 -7.93
N THR A 64 1.62 4.67 -8.92
CA THR A 64 1.69 5.76 -9.90
C THR A 64 1.27 7.07 -9.21
N PRO A 65 2.13 8.10 -9.21
CA PRO A 65 1.79 9.39 -8.63
C PRO A 65 0.57 10.00 -9.32
N LYS A 66 -0.28 10.70 -8.57
CA LYS A 66 -1.47 11.37 -9.10
C LYS A 66 -1.16 12.25 -10.32
N ALA A 67 -0.06 13.00 -10.27
CA ALA A 67 0.36 13.87 -11.36
C ALA A 67 0.72 13.12 -12.65
N GLU A 68 1.13 11.85 -12.57
CA GLU A 68 1.40 10.99 -13.72
C GLU A 68 0.11 10.36 -14.27
N ILE A 69 -0.86 10.06 -13.40
CA ILE A 69 -2.20 9.56 -13.81
C ILE A 69 -3.01 10.66 -14.51
N GLU A 70 -2.94 11.90 -14.02
CA GLU A 70 -3.65 13.04 -14.60
C GLU A 70 -2.91 13.67 -15.80
N GLY A 71 -1.65 13.30 -16.02
CA GLY A 71 -0.82 13.76 -17.14
C GLY A 71 -1.10 13.02 -18.45
N GLU A 72 -0.41 13.42 -19.52
CA GLU A 72 -0.49 12.71 -20.79
C GLU A 72 0.58 11.61 -20.88
N MET A 73 0.25 10.51 -21.56
CA MET A 73 1.22 9.44 -21.78
C MET A 73 2.40 9.96 -22.62
N GLY A 74 3.60 9.90 -22.05
CA GLY A 74 4.82 10.44 -22.66
C GLY A 74 5.31 11.75 -22.01
N ASP A 75 4.54 12.33 -21.09
CA ASP A 75 5.00 13.44 -20.27
C ASP A 75 6.18 13.04 -19.37
N SER A 76 7.11 13.97 -19.22
CA SER A 76 8.33 13.75 -18.45
C SER A 76 8.08 14.01 -16.96
N HIS A 77 7.79 12.96 -16.21
CA HIS A 77 7.66 12.99 -14.75
C HIS A 77 8.91 12.44 -14.06
N VAL A 78 10.07 13.06 -14.32
CA VAL A 78 11.38 12.54 -13.87
C VAL A 78 11.43 12.36 -12.35
N GLY A 79 11.54 11.10 -11.92
CA GLY A 79 11.78 10.73 -10.51
C GLY A 79 10.62 11.03 -9.56
N LEU A 80 9.40 11.23 -10.08
CA LEU A 80 8.24 11.58 -9.26
C LEU A 80 7.90 10.48 -8.25
N GLN A 81 7.82 9.22 -8.69
CA GLN A 81 7.58 8.06 -7.83
C GLN A 81 8.68 7.91 -6.75
N ALA A 82 9.96 8.07 -7.12
CA ALA A 82 11.08 7.97 -6.17
C ALA A 82 11.01 9.04 -5.07
N ARG A 83 10.60 10.27 -5.42
CA ARG A 83 10.37 11.36 -4.46
C ARG A 83 9.18 11.08 -3.55
N LEU A 84 8.08 10.58 -4.10
CA LEU A 84 6.90 10.15 -3.34
C LEU A 84 7.29 9.08 -2.31
N MET A 85 7.97 8.02 -2.74
CA MET A 85 8.43 6.93 -1.86
C MET A 85 9.36 7.45 -0.76
N SER A 86 10.33 8.30 -1.10
CA SER A 86 11.26 8.87 -0.12
C SER A 86 10.55 9.70 0.96
N GLN A 87 9.45 10.39 0.61
CA GLN A 87 8.64 11.14 1.56
C GLN A 87 7.76 10.23 2.41
N ALA A 88 7.11 9.25 1.79
CA ALA A 88 6.23 8.32 2.49
C ALA A 88 7.00 7.43 3.46
N LEU A 89 8.09 6.81 3.03
CA LEU A 89 8.92 5.94 3.89
C LEU A 89 9.44 6.69 5.10
N ARG A 90 9.85 7.96 4.93
CA ARG A 90 10.30 8.81 6.06
C ARG A 90 9.23 8.98 7.14
N LYS A 91 7.95 9.09 6.75
CA LYS A 91 6.82 9.18 7.68
C LYS A 91 6.51 7.80 8.27
N LEU A 92 6.43 6.77 7.43
CA LEU A 92 6.06 5.41 7.78
C LEU A 92 7.03 4.77 8.76
N THR A 93 8.36 4.90 8.58
CA THR A 93 9.36 4.25 9.43
C THR A 93 9.14 4.54 10.92
N GLY A 94 8.81 5.78 11.28
CA GLY A 94 8.54 6.16 12.67
C GLY A 94 7.26 5.51 13.21
N ASN A 95 6.21 5.43 12.39
CA ASN A 95 4.92 4.86 12.79
C ASN A 95 4.97 3.33 12.85
N ILE A 96 5.68 2.69 11.93
CA ILE A 96 5.97 1.24 11.90
C ILE A 96 6.58 0.79 13.21
N LYS A 97 7.64 1.49 13.67
CA LYS A 97 8.32 1.10 14.91
C LYS A 97 7.45 1.27 16.15
N ARG A 98 6.57 2.29 16.18
CA ARG A 98 5.69 2.58 17.33
C ARG A 98 4.51 1.63 17.43
N SER A 99 3.95 1.22 16.29
CA SER A 99 2.82 0.30 16.21
C SER A 99 3.23 -1.17 16.28
N ASN A 100 4.52 -1.47 16.11
CA ASN A 100 5.04 -2.82 15.98
C ASN A 100 4.41 -3.60 14.81
N CYS A 101 4.02 -2.87 13.76
CA CYS A 101 3.49 -3.39 12.51
C CYS A 101 4.62 -3.76 11.54
N LEU A 102 4.50 -4.86 10.79
CA LEU A 102 5.35 -5.17 9.64
C LEU A 102 4.75 -4.56 8.38
N VAL A 103 5.57 -3.89 7.57
CA VAL A 103 5.19 -3.35 6.25
C VAL A 103 6.24 -3.73 5.23
#